data_AF-A0A524G8K2-F1
#
_entry.id   AF-A0A524G8K2-F1
#
_cell.length_a   1.000
_cell.length_b   1.000
_cell.length_c   1.000
_cell.angle_alpha   90.00
_cell.angle_beta   90.00
_cell.angle_gamma   90.00
#
_symmetry.space_group_name_H-M   'P 1'
#
loop_
_entity.id
_entity.type
_entity.pdbx_description
1 polymer ?
#
loop_
_entity_poly.entity_id
_entity_poly.type
_entity_poly.pdbx_seq_one_letter_code
_entity_poly.pdbx_strand_id
1 'polypeptide(L)'
;MVEKKYSEQLRIHPRLDELTFKEHVAGVTAEFDQALLQEHLPVTSGVQHGDKTLSETLGVVIPEATRHALKETDFIGVYGRVVRSKKIPHLICLQYLYVWDYQAVPAHEGDYEPIFVYLDKKKHYAVYDLVHYCARKLDFQIPLKGTLGLRMIPGWHSFLPAYISDSSRDRDLQVKPLSDQHLRAWWSIPEKESRLKIVNHLKDPFQLEAPGHFMDEPDENSMTMCCTFLEIEKAYAEFDDPKVAIIEGIKRAFAKCVGLLALYRLNAFIQLLGEMNDIGMVNAPISTTGVNFTNISNLLRDGLVSITKVGKAFFDGLYTGSANKNED
;
A
#
# COMPACT_ATOMS: atom_id res chain seq x y z
N MET A 1 -22.99 3.32 -14.92
CA MET A 1 -22.06 2.19 -15.08
C MET A 1 -20.84 2.73 -15.79
N VAL A 2 -19.66 2.59 -15.19
CA VAL A 2 -18.40 3.12 -15.73
C VAL A 2 -17.89 2.16 -16.81
N GLU A 3 -17.48 2.67 -17.97
CA GLU A 3 -16.93 1.85 -19.05
C GLU A 3 -15.49 1.42 -18.71
N LYS A 4 -15.27 0.12 -18.55
CA LYS A 4 -13.97 -0.47 -18.18
C LYS A 4 -13.14 -0.86 -19.42
N LYS A 5 -12.46 0.12 -20.02
CA LYS A 5 -11.73 0.01 -21.30
C LYS A 5 -10.60 -1.03 -21.35
N TYR A 6 -9.93 -1.31 -20.23
CA TYR A 6 -8.72 -2.15 -20.19
C TYR A 6 -8.92 -3.48 -19.46
N SER A 7 -10.18 -3.87 -19.23
CA SER A 7 -10.54 -5.10 -18.51
C SER A 7 -9.82 -6.35 -19.03
N GLU A 8 -9.68 -6.46 -20.35
CA GLU A 8 -9.02 -7.57 -21.04
C GLU A 8 -7.50 -7.53 -20.88
N GLN A 9 -6.89 -6.34 -20.85
CA GLN A 9 -5.44 -6.18 -20.64
C GLN A 9 -5.05 -6.51 -19.19
N LEU A 10 -5.93 -6.25 -18.23
CA LEU A 10 -5.75 -6.64 -16.83
C LEU A 10 -5.92 -8.15 -16.63
N ARG A 11 -6.86 -8.78 -17.36
CA ARG A 11 -7.23 -10.20 -17.23
C ARG A 11 -6.64 -11.08 -18.32
N ILE A 12 -5.34 -10.93 -18.59
CA ILE A 12 -4.69 -11.83 -19.54
C ILE A 12 -4.43 -13.21 -18.90
N HIS A 13 -4.53 -14.25 -19.73
CA HIS A 13 -4.31 -15.65 -19.33
C HIS A 13 -3.39 -16.37 -20.31
N PRO A 14 -2.08 -16.07 -20.29
CA PRO A 14 -1.15 -16.76 -21.17
C PRO A 14 -1.07 -18.25 -20.86
N ARG A 15 -0.78 -19.07 -21.88
CA ARG A 15 -0.60 -20.50 -21.67
C ARG A 15 0.70 -20.76 -20.91
N LEU A 16 0.68 -21.74 -20.00
CA LEU A 16 1.82 -22.06 -19.14
C LEU A 16 3.07 -22.47 -19.94
N ASP A 17 2.89 -23.13 -21.09
CA ASP A 17 3.96 -23.55 -22.00
C ASP A 17 4.58 -22.40 -22.82
N GLU A 18 3.96 -21.23 -22.81
CA GLU A 18 4.40 -20.04 -23.57
C GLU A 18 5.00 -18.95 -22.66
N LEU A 19 5.07 -19.18 -21.34
CA LEU A 19 5.54 -18.18 -20.38
C LEU A 19 7.04 -17.89 -20.59
N THR A 20 7.35 -16.60 -20.67
CA THR A 20 8.74 -16.11 -20.66
C THR A 20 8.98 -15.16 -19.48
N PHE A 21 10.23 -15.12 -19.03
CA PHE A 21 10.69 -14.35 -17.87
C PHE A 21 11.99 -13.62 -18.19
N LYS A 22 11.98 -12.80 -19.25
CA LYS A 22 13.15 -12.08 -19.77
C LYS A 22 13.14 -10.59 -19.40
N GLU A 23 12.04 -10.09 -18.85
CA GLU A 23 11.93 -8.71 -18.36
C GLU A 23 12.64 -8.53 -17.00
N HIS A 24 13.97 -8.59 -17.03
CA HIS A 24 14.88 -8.35 -15.90
C HIS A 24 16.23 -7.81 -16.39
N VAL A 25 17.05 -7.27 -15.47
CA VAL A 25 18.40 -6.77 -15.83
C VAL A 25 19.42 -7.90 -16.00
N ALA A 26 20.57 -7.58 -16.60
CA ALA A 26 21.69 -8.52 -16.72
C ALA A 26 22.21 -8.97 -15.35
N GLY A 27 22.47 -10.28 -15.21
CA GLY A 27 22.93 -10.86 -13.95
C GLY A 27 21.82 -11.21 -12.95
N VAL A 28 20.56 -10.95 -13.31
CA VAL A 28 19.37 -11.44 -12.63
C VAL A 28 18.72 -12.53 -13.48
N THR A 29 18.01 -13.46 -12.85
CA THR A 29 17.16 -14.46 -13.52
C THR A 29 15.78 -14.46 -12.86
N ALA A 30 14.74 -14.67 -13.65
CA ALA A 30 13.38 -14.80 -13.16
C ALA A 30 12.75 -16.12 -13.65
N GLU A 31 11.90 -16.72 -12.82
CA GLU A 31 11.18 -17.96 -13.11
C GLU A 31 9.85 -18.00 -12.36
N PHE A 32 8.96 -18.92 -12.74
CA PHE A 32 7.76 -19.21 -11.97
C PHE A 32 7.92 -20.53 -11.21
N ASP A 33 7.88 -20.43 -9.88
CA ASP A 33 7.84 -21.58 -8.96
C ASP A 33 6.61 -21.42 -8.07
N GLN A 34 5.51 -22.07 -8.46
CA GLN A 34 4.24 -21.94 -7.77
C GLN A 34 4.32 -22.41 -6.32
N ALA A 35 5.08 -23.48 -6.04
CA ALA A 35 5.18 -24.04 -4.70
C ALA A 35 5.87 -23.06 -3.75
N LEU A 36 7.03 -22.53 -4.16
CA LEU A 36 7.77 -21.55 -3.37
C LEU A 36 6.99 -20.24 -3.17
N LEU A 37 6.33 -19.76 -4.22
CA LEU A 37 5.51 -18.55 -4.15
C LEU A 37 4.28 -18.72 -3.25
N GLN A 38 3.64 -19.89 -3.27
CA GLN A 38 2.47 -20.12 -2.43
C GLN A 38 2.86 -20.33 -0.96
N GLU A 39 3.99 -20.99 -0.69
CA GLU A 39 4.53 -21.20 0.66
C GLU A 39 4.85 -19.88 1.38
N HIS A 40 5.42 -18.93 0.63
CA HIS A 40 5.87 -17.65 1.16
C HIS A 40 4.98 -16.47 0.75
N LEU A 41 3.75 -16.74 0.31
CA LEU A 41 2.77 -15.68 0.06
C LEU A 41 2.46 -14.99 1.39
N PRO A 42 2.66 -13.66 1.51
CA PRO A 42 2.33 -12.94 2.74
C PRO A 42 0.86 -13.16 3.10
N VAL A 43 0.60 -13.40 4.38
CA VAL A 43 -0.79 -13.42 4.87
C VAL A 43 -1.37 -12.03 4.67
N THR A 44 -2.53 -11.95 4.02
CA THR A 44 -3.23 -10.70 3.76
C THR A 44 -4.66 -10.71 4.29
N SER A 45 -5.24 -9.52 4.43
CA SER A 45 -6.67 -9.33 4.73
C SER A 45 -7.23 -8.14 3.96
N GLY A 46 -8.41 -8.31 3.36
CA GLY A 46 -9.17 -7.25 2.71
C GLY A 46 -8.89 -7.07 1.22
N VAL A 47 -8.01 -7.87 0.61
CA VAL A 47 -7.64 -7.67 -0.82
C VAL A 47 -8.82 -7.94 -1.75
N GLN A 48 -9.69 -8.89 -1.43
CA GLN A 48 -10.80 -9.30 -2.30
C GLN A 48 -12.06 -8.44 -2.14
N HIS A 49 -12.32 -7.95 -0.92
CA HIS A 49 -13.62 -7.38 -0.54
C HIS A 49 -13.51 -6.07 0.24
N GLY A 50 -12.31 -5.54 0.45
CA GLY A 50 -12.08 -4.34 1.25
C GLY A 50 -12.88 -3.14 0.77
N ASP A 51 -12.85 -2.82 -0.52
CA ASP A 51 -13.55 -1.66 -1.08
C ASP A 51 -15.07 -1.76 -0.98
N LYS A 52 -15.62 -2.96 -1.23
CA LYS A 52 -17.05 -3.24 -1.08
C LYS A 52 -17.47 -3.04 0.37
N THR A 53 -16.68 -3.57 1.31
CA THR A 53 -16.89 -3.41 2.75
C THR A 53 -16.80 -1.94 3.17
N LEU A 54 -15.82 -1.19 2.65
CA LEU A 54 -15.68 0.24 2.91
C LEU A 54 -16.90 1.02 2.41
N SER A 55 -17.34 0.75 1.18
CA SER A 55 -18.52 1.41 0.61
C SER A 55 -19.78 1.17 1.44
N GLU A 56 -19.97 -0.05 1.92
CA GLU A 56 -21.11 -0.43 2.76
C GLU A 56 -21.04 0.21 4.14
N THR A 57 -19.85 0.23 4.74
CA THR A 57 -19.60 0.76 6.08
C THR A 57 -19.76 2.28 6.14
N LEU A 58 -19.20 3.01 5.16
CA LEU A 58 -19.26 4.46 5.14
C LEU A 58 -20.61 4.98 4.63
N GLY A 59 -21.30 4.23 3.75
CA GLY A 59 -22.66 4.56 3.32
C GLY A 59 -22.79 6.03 2.89
N VAL A 60 -23.75 6.76 3.48
CA VAL A 60 -24.03 8.17 3.13
C VAL A 60 -22.93 9.17 3.52
N VAL A 61 -21.90 8.75 4.25
CA VAL A 61 -20.78 9.61 4.67
C VAL A 61 -19.90 10.02 3.47
N ILE A 62 -19.71 9.12 2.51
CA ILE A 62 -18.94 9.39 1.29
C ILE A 62 -19.86 9.68 0.09
N PRO A 63 -19.39 10.45 -0.91
CA PRO A 63 -20.19 10.76 -2.10
C PRO A 63 -20.72 9.51 -2.79
N GLU A 64 -21.92 9.62 -3.37
CA GLU A 64 -22.55 8.50 -4.07
C GLU A 64 -21.70 7.95 -5.22
N ALA A 65 -21.06 8.84 -5.98
CA ALA A 65 -20.15 8.45 -7.05
C ALA A 65 -18.98 7.60 -6.51
N THR A 66 -18.37 8.00 -5.40
CA THR A 66 -17.28 7.25 -4.73
C THR A 66 -17.75 5.89 -4.24
N ARG A 67 -18.96 5.80 -3.66
CA ARG A 67 -19.54 4.50 -3.27
C ARG A 67 -19.70 3.56 -4.46
N HIS A 68 -20.30 4.05 -5.54
CA HIS A 68 -20.50 3.23 -6.74
C HIS A 68 -19.16 2.79 -7.31
N ALA A 69 -18.17 3.68 -7.35
CA ALA A 69 -16.83 3.35 -7.82
C ALA A 69 -16.18 2.22 -6.99
N LEU A 70 -16.19 2.32 -5.66
CA LEU A 70 -15.65 1.29 -4.75
C LEU A 70 -16.36 -0.07 -4.90
N LYS A 71 -17.66 -0.08 -5.18
CA LYS A 71 -18.43 -1.33 -5.39
C LYS A 71 -18.07 -2.03 -6.70
N GLU A 72 -17.62 -1.27 -7.68
CA GLU A 72 -17.24 -1.74 -9.01
C GLU A 72 -15.75 -2.11 -9.09
N THR A 73 -14.97 -1.93 -8.02
CA THR A 73 -13.60 -2.47 -7.94
C THR A 73 -13.61 -4.00 -7.94
N ASP A 74 -12.79 -4.59 -8.80
CA ASP A 74 -12.61 -6.05 -8.86
C ASP A 74 -11.16 -6.45 -8.61
N PHE A 75 -10.93 -7.31 -7.61
CA PHE A 75 -9.62 -7.95 -7.44
C PHE A 75 -9.40 -8.99 -8.54
N ILE A 76 -8.35 -8.79 -9.33
CA ILE A 76 -7.99 -9.66 -10.47
C ILE A 76 -7.18 -10.88 -10.01
N GLY A 77 -6.28 -10.67 -9.05
CA GLY A 77 -5.48 -11.73 -8.47
C GLY A 77 -4.11 -11.25 -7.98
N VAL A 78 -3.37 -12.21 -7.42
CA VAL A 78 -1.96 -12.06 -7.07
C VAL A 78 -1.11 -12.80 -8.10
N TYR A 79 -0.15 -12.08 -8.67
CA TYR A 79 0.77 -12.58 -9.69
C TYR A 79 2.18 -12.61 -9.13
N GLY A 80 2.90 -13.70 -9.30
CA GLY A 80 4.22 -13.87 -8.72
C GLY A 80 5.26 -14.47 -9.64
N ARG A 81 6.52 -14.12 -9.37
CA ARG A 81 7.71 -14.75 -9.96
C ARG A 81 8.85 -14.75 -8.96
N VAL A 82 9.73 -15.74 -9.08
CA VAL A 82 10.94 -15.88 -8.27
C VAL A 82 12.08 -15.22 -9.01
N VAL A 83 12.85 -14.39 -8.31
CA VAL A 83 13.95 -13.62 -8.87
C VAL A 83 15.22 -13.89 -8.07
N ARG A 84 16.32 -14.15 -8.80
CA ARG A 84 17.63 -14.50 -8.23
C ARG A 84 18.71 -13.61 -8.82
N SER A 85 19.69 -13.23 -7.99
CA SER A 85 20.84 -12.43 -8.42
C SER A 85 22.10 -13.29 -8.47
N LYS A 86 22.89 -13.17 -9.54
CA LYS A 86 24.24 -13.73 -9.60
C LYS A 86 25.21 -13.03 -8.64
N LYS A 87 24.96 -11.76 -8.32
CA LYS A 87 25.80 -10.97 -7.40
C LYS A 87 25.55 -11.35 -5.93
N ILE A 88 24.30 -11.69 -5.59
CA ILE A 88 23.87 -12.02 -4.24
C ILE A 88 23.16 -13.39 -4.26
N PRO A 89 23.87 -14.50 -4.53
CA PRO A 89 23.26 -15.79 -4.86
C PRO A 89 22.51 -16.45 -3.68
N HIS A 90 22.75 -15.98 -2.45
CA HIS A 90 22.08 -16.49 -1.25
C HIS A 90 20.73 -15.81 -0.98
N LEU A 91 20.46 -14.68 -1.62
CA LEU A 91 19.24 -13.90 -1.43
C LEU A 91 18.30 -14.15 -2.60
N ILE A 92 17.09 -14.59 -2.26
CA ILE A 92 16.01 -14.85 -3.21
C ILE A 92 14.97 -13.75 -3.02
N CYS A 93 14.49 -13.14 -4.10
CA CYS A 93 13.35 -12.25 -4.04
C CYS A 93 12.13 -12.94 -4.69
N LEU A 94 11.05 -13.06 -3.94
CA LEU A 94 9.74 -13.45 -4.44
C LEU A 94 8.96 -12.16 -4.70
N GLN A 95 8.71 -11.88 -5.97
CA GLN A 95 7.94 -10.70 -6.37
C GLN A 95 6.47 -11.08 -6.42
N TYR A 96 5.62 -10.33 -5.73
CA TYR A 96 4.17 -10.42 -5.84
C TYR A 96 3.62 -9.08 -6.34
N LEU A 97 2.67 -9.14 -7.27
CA LEU A 97 1.83 -8.01 -7.69
C LEU A 97 0.38 -8.36 -7.42
N TYR A 98 -0.24 -7.57 -6.56
CA TYR A 98 -1.69 -7.58 -6.35
C TYR A 98 -2.31 -6.64 -7.37
N VAL A 99 -3.31 -7.13 -8.11
CA VAL A 99 -3.87 -6.40 -9.24
C VAL A 99 -5.37 -6.22 -9.02
N TRP A 100 -5.83 -4.97 -9.15
CA TRP A 100 -7.24 -4.62 -9.15
C TRP A 100 -7.62 -3.93 -10.46
N ASP A 101 -8.83 -4.24 -10.92
CA ASP A 101 -9.53 -3.46 -11.92
C ASP A 101 -10.27 -2.33 -11.20
N TYR A 102 -9.56 -1.21 -11.13
CA TYR A 102 -9.98 0.00 -10.41
C TYR A 102 -10.54 1.09 -11.33
N GLN A 103 -10.91 0.73 -12.56
CA GLN A 103 -11.37 1.65 -13.61
C GLN A 103 -12.65 2.44 -13.27
N ALA A 104 -13.37 2.02 -12.22
CA ALA A 104 -14.56 2.71 -11.76
C ALA A 104 -14.25 3.97 -10.94
N VAL A 105 -13.03 4.08 -10.38
CA VAL A 105 -12.55 5.29 -9.70
C VAL A 105 -11.92 6.21 -10.72
N PRO A 106 -12.46 7.44 -10.93
CA PRO A 106 -11.91 8.37 -11.92
C PRO A 106 -10.40 8.59 -11.72
N ALA A 107 -9.67 8.67 -12.84
CA ALA A 107 -8.19 8.75 -12.94
C ALA A 107 -7.39 7.45 -12.73
N HIS A 108 -8.03 6.29 -12.57
CA HIS A 108 -7.34 5.00 -12.48
C HIS A 108 -7.78 4.08 -13.63
N GLU A 109 -6.82 3.47 -14.34
CA GLU A 109 -7.09 2.50 -15.41
C GLU A 109 -6.81 1.05 -14.97
N GLY A 110 -6.19 0.90 -13.79
CA GLY A 110 -5.84 -0.35 -13.09
C GLY A 110 -5.00 0.00 -11.86
N ASP A 111 -4.95 -0.89 -10.87
CA ASP A 111 -4.13 -0.69 -9.68
C ASP A 111 -3.22 -1.90 -9.42
N TYR A 112 -1.98 -1.62 -9.00
CA TYR A 112 -0.90 -2.60 -8.90
C TYR A 112 -0.07 -2.36 -7.65
N GLU A 113 -0.19 -3.27 -6.69
CA GLU A 113 0.51 -3.12 -5.42
C GLU A 113 1.58 -4.20 -5.26
N PRO A 114 2.87 -3.80 -5.22
CA PRO A 114 3.96 -4.74 -5.07
C PRO A 114 4.21 -5.15 -3.63
N ILE A 115 4.48 -6.43 -3.45
CA ILE A 115 5.12 -6.96 -2.25
C ILE A 115 6.31 -7.82 -2.68
N PHE A 116 7.50 -7.44 -2.21
CA PHE A 116 8.76 -8.14 -2.47
C PHE A 116 9.16 -8.90 -1.21
N VAL A 117 9.06 -10.23 -1.20
CA VAL A 117 9.50 -11.06 -0.08
C VAL A 117 10.93 -11.51 -0.33
N TYR A 118 11.82 -11.23 0.61
CA TYR A 118 13.23 -11.59 0.55
C TYR A 118 13.52 -12.75 1.49
N LEU A 119 14.08 -13.82 0.91
CA LEU A 119 14.48 -15.03 1.61
C LEU A 119 16.00 -15.16 1.57
N ASP A 120 16.61 -15.18 2.75
CA ASP A 120 18.01 -15.55 2.97
C ASP A 120 18.05 -16.53 4.16
N LYS A 121 19.12 -17.32 4.28
CA LYS A 121 19.34 -18.34 5.33
C LYS A 121 19.02 -17.89 6.76
N LYS A 122 19.08 -16.58 7.02
CA LYS A 122 18.80 -15.97 8.34
C LYS A 122 17.74 -14.87 8.32
N LYS A 123 17.24 -14.46 7.15
CA LYS A 123 16.36 -13.30 7.01
C LYS A 123 15.14 -13.67 6.18
N HIS A 124 13.98 -13.28 6.70
CA HIS A 124 12.72 -13.37 5.99
C HIS A 124 11.98 -12.06 6.24
N TYR A 125 11.88 -11.23 5.21
CA TYR A 125 11.22 -9.93 5.32
C TYR A 125 10.51 -9.57 4.02
N ALA A 126 9.47 -8.77 4.13
CA ALA A 126 8.83 -8.13 2.98
C ALA A 126 9.29 -6.69 2.85
N VAL A 127 9.43 -6.23 1.61
CA VAL A 127 9.36 -4.81 1.26
C VAL A 127 8.07 -4.59 0.48
N TYR A 128 7.21 -3.71 0.96
CA TYR A 128 5.86 -3.48 0.43
C TYR A 128 5.58 -1.99 0.29
N ASP A 129 4.53 -1.68 -0.46
CA ASP A 129 4.09 -0.31 -0.69
C ASP A 129 3.15 0.20 0.40
N LEU A 130 3.54 1.33 0.97
CA LEU A 130 2.79 2.13 1.92
C LEU A 130 2.38 3.45 1.23
N VAL A 131 1.10 3.55 0.90
CA VAL A 131 0.40 4.67 0.27
C VAL A 131 1.08 5.13 -1.00
N HIS A 132 0.95 4.28 -2.02
CA HIS A 132 1.36 4.51 -3.40
C HIS A 132 2.75 5.13 -3.48
N TYR A 133 3.75 4.27 -3.56
CA TYR A 133 5.16 4.52 -3.86
C TYR A 133 6.12 4.74 -2.68
N CYS A 134 5.72 4.46 -1.44
CA CYS A 134 6.66 4.43 -0.31
C CYS A 134 7.01 2.99 0.07
N ALA A 135 8.28 2.62 -0.06
CA ALA A 135 8.75 1.31 0.37
C ALA A 135 8.86 1.24 1.90
N ARG A 136 8.33 0.16 2.49
CA ARG A 136 8.47 -0.18 3.91
C ARG A 136 8.94 -1.61 4.09
N LYS A 137 9.69 -1.84 5.17
CA LYS A 137 10.21 -3.16 5.53
C LYS A 137 9.38 -3.76 6.65
N LEU A 138 8.95 -5.01 6.47
CA LEU A 138 8.34 -5.83 7.51
C LEU A 138 9.19 -7.08 7.72
N ASP A 139 9.87 -7.19 8.85
CA ASP A 139 10.58 -8.41 9.23
C ASP A 139 9.57 -9.46 9.75
N PHE A 140 9.54 -10.64 9.14
CA PHE A 140 8.66 -11.74 9.55
C PHE A 140 9.20 -12.54 10.75
N GLN A 141 10.28 -12.07 11.38
CA GLN A 141 10.78 -12.61 12.64
C GLN A 141 10.09 -11.90 13.80
N ILE A 142 9.05 -12.54 14.35
CA ILE A 142 8.53 -12.51 15.74
C ILE A 142 7.10 -13.08 15.67
N PRO A 143 6.68 -13.94 16.62
CA PRO A 143 5.31 -13.79 17.05
C PRO A 143 5.19 -13.68 18.57
N LEU A 144 4.32 -12.77 19.01
CA LEU A 144 3.58 -12.89 20.26
C LEU A 144 2.09 -12.72 19.91
N LYS A 145 1.46 -13.84 19.51
CA LYS A 145 0.05 -14.09 19.08
C LYS A 145 -0.40 -13.53 17.72
N GLY A 146 -1.08 -14.38 16.92
CA GLY A 146 -1.54 -14.09 15.55
C GLY A 146 -0.47 -14.31 14.48
N THR A 147 -0.84 -14.31 13.20
CA THR A 147 0.14 -14.30 12.09
C THR A 147 0.34 -12.87 11.62
N LEU A 148 1.56 -12.35 11.79
CA LEU A 148 1.95 -11.05 11.24
C LEU A 148 1.83 -11.11 9.71
N GLY A 149 1.07 -10.18 9.15
CA GLY A 149 0.77 -10.09 7.74
C GLY A 149 0.50 -8.66 7.30
N LEU A 150 -0.17 -8.51 6.16
CA LEU A 150 -0.42 -7.24 5.49
C LEU A 150 -1.91 -7.02 5.25
N ARG A 151 -2.51 -6.04 5.94
CA ARG A 151 -3.90 -5.63 5.70
C ARG A 151 -3.93 -4.57 4.61
N MET A 152 -4.73 -4.80 3.57
CA MET A 152 -4.98 -3.79 2.54
C MET A 152 -5.84 -2.66 3.12
N ILE A 153 -5.54 -1.42 2.75
CA ILE A 153 -6.35 -0.24 3.03
C ILE A 153 -7.37 -0.09 1.90
N PRO A 154 -8.68 -0.27 2.15
CA PRO A 154 -9.71 -0.06 1.13
C PRO A 154 -9.70 1.37 0.58
N GLY A 155 -9.96 1.50 -0.73
CA GLY A 155 -9.95 2.75 -1.48
C GLY A 155 -8.57 3.30 -1.82
N TRP A 156 -7.51 2.78 -1.18
CA TRP A 156 -6.11 3.13 -1.45
C TRP A 156 -5.26 1.97 -1.96
N HIS A 157 -5.73 0.72 -1.81
CA HIS A 157 -5.05 -0.54 -2.17
C HIS A 157 -3.65 -0.78 -1.58
N SER A 158 -3.09 0.17 -0.84
CA SER A 158 -1.84 -0.01 -0.10
C SER A 158 -1.96 -1.00 1.08
N PHE A 159 -0.81 -1.50 1.56
CA PHE A 159 -0.72 -2.44 2.66
C PHE A 159 -0.19 -1.81 3.95
N LEU A 160 -0.73 -2.32 5.07
CA LEU A 160 -0.24 -2.07 6.42
C LEU A 160 0.14 -3.35 7.13
N PRO A 161 1.19 -3.33 7.97
CA PRO A 161 1.48 -4.45 8.84
C PRO A 161 0.34 -4.63 9.85
N ALA A 162 -0.13 -5.86 10.02
CA ALA A 162 -1.18 -6.18 10.98
C ALA A 162 -1.06 -7.62 11.47
N TYR A 163 -1.51 -7.89 12.70
CA TYR A 163 -1.75 -9.25 13.15
C TYR A 163 -3.10 -9.72 12.59
N ILE A 164 -3.06 -10.67 11.67
CA ILE A 164 -4.25 -11.11 10.93
C ILE A 164 -4.81 -12.36 11.62
N SER A 165 -6.10 -12.29 11.96
CA SER A 165 -6.85 -13.42 12.49
C SER A 165 -7.33 -14.34 11.37
N ASP A 166 -7.55 -15.62 11.68
CA ASP A 166 -8.03 -16.61 10.70
C ASP A 166 -9.39 -16.25 10.07
N SER A 167 -10.22 -15.46 10.75
CA SER A 167 -11.55 -15.03 10.26
C SER A 167 -11.47 -13.83 9.32
N SER A 168 -10.46 -12.96 9.46
CA SER A 168 -10.25 -11.79 8.62
C SER A 168 -9.29 -12.05 7.45
N ARG A 169 -8.58 -13.17 7.48
CA ARG A 169 -7.59 -13.56 6.47
C ARG A 169 -8.25 -13.79 5.12
N ASP A 170 -7.64 -13.24 4.06
CA ASP A 170 -7.99 -13.59 2.68
C ASP A 170 -7.65 -15.06 2.42
N ARG A 171 -8.64 -15.85 2.02
CA ARG A 171 -8.51 -17.29 1.76
C ARG A 171 -8.47 -17.56 0.26
N ASP A 172 -7.94 -18.73 -0.09
CA ASP A 172 -7.94 -19.24 -1.47
C ASP A 172 -7.25 -18.34 -2.49
N LEU A 173 -6.32 -17.48 -2.04
CA LEU A 173 -5.44 -16.72 -2.92
C LEU A 173 -4.45 -17.68 -3.60
N GLN A 174 -4.64 -17.89 -4.90
CA GLN A 174 -3.71 -18.62 -5.74
C GLN A 174 -2.77 -17.68 -6.46
N VAL A 175 -1.46 -17.93 -6.34
CA VAL A 175 -0.45 -17.15 -7.06
C VAL A 175 -0.41 -17.56 -8.53
N LYS A 176 -0.77 -16.62 -9.41
CA LYS A 176 -0.68 -16.73 -10.86
C LYS A 176 0.74 -16.38 -11.35
N PRO A 177 1.19 -16.86 -12.52
CA PRO A 177 2.52 -16.51 -13.03
C PRO A 177 2.61 -15.03 -13.44
N LEU A 178 3.63 -14.33 -12.96
CA LEU A 178 4.00 -13.00 -13.42
C LEU A 178 4.99 -13.09 -14.60
N SER A 179 4.47 -13.30 -15.81
CA SER A 179 5.31 -13.42 -17.03
C SER A 179 5.50 -12.10 -17.78
N ASP A 180 6.41 -12.10 -18.78
CA ASP A 180 6.66 -10.95 -19.64
C ASP A 180 5.40 -10.46 -20.37
N GLN A 181 4.46 -11.37 -20.70
CA GLN A 181 3.19 -11.00 -21.34
C GLN A 181 2.33 -10.15 -20.40
N HIS A 182 2.28 -10.49 -19.11
CA HIS A 182 1.56 -9.72 -18.09
C HIS A 182 2.16 -8.33 -17.97
N LEU A 183 3.47 -8.26 -17.77
CA LEU A 183 4.18 -7.00 -17.64
C LEU A 183 3.98 -6.11 -18.88
N ARG A 184 4.11 -6.66 -20.09
CA ARG A 184 3.93 -5.90 -21.34
C ARG A 184 2.50 -5.43 -21.54
N ALA A 185 1.50 -6.26 -21.22
CA ALA A 185 0.10 -5.84 -21.30
C ALA A 185 -0.18 -4.67 -20.36
N TRP A 186 0.26 -4.76 -19.10
CA TRP A 186 0.04 -3.72 -18.10
C TRP A 186 0.87 -2.45 -18.37
N TRP A 187 2.10 -2.57 -18.88
CA TRP A 187 2.90 -1.43 -19.33
C TRP A 187 2.33 -0.71 -20.55
N SER A 188 1.48 -1.38 -21.34
CA SER A 188 0.87 -0.80 -22.54
C SER A 188 -0.35 0.07 -22.25
N ILE A 189 -0.83 0.12 -21.01
CA ILE A 189 -1.91 1.01 -20.58
C ILE A 189 -1.40 2.47 -20.69
N PRO A 190 -2.08 3.32 -21.47
CA PRO A 190 -1.50 4.57 -21.97
C PRO A 190 -1.36 5.68 -20.92
N GLU A 191 -2.22 5.77 -19.90
CA GLU A 191 -2.12 6.82 -18.88
C GLU A 191 -0.91 6.64 -17.98
N LYS A 192 -0.15 7.72 -17.77
CA LYS A 192 1.13 7.68 -17.05
C LYS A 192 0.94 7.31 -15.57
N GLU A 193 -0.18 7.74 -15.01
CA GLU A 193 -0.60 7.56 -13.62
C GLU A 193 -0.89 6.08 -13.32
N SER A 194 -1.47 5.37 -14.30
CA SER A 194 -1.89 3.97 -14.23
C SER A 194 -0.78 2.97 -14.63
N ARG A 195 0.37 3.45 -15.12
CA ARG A 195 1.51 2.58 -15.45
C ARG A 195 2.15 2.04 -14.17
N LEU A 196 2.71 0.83 -14.27
CA LEU A 196 3.60 0.29 -13.23
C LEU A 196 4.76 1.25 -12.97
N LYS A 197 4.69 2.08 -11.91
CA LYS A 197 5.77 3.01 -11.53
C LYS A 197 6.98 2.31 -10.91
N ILE A 198 6.85 1.00 -10.67
CA ILE A 198 7.81 0.10 -10.04
C ILE A 198 8.67 -0.68 -11.05
N VAL A 199 8.65 -0.32 -12.35
CA VAL A 199 9.29 -1.11 -13.44
C VAL A 199 10.74 -1.47 -13.13
N ASN A 200 11.51 -0.52 -12.60
CA ASN A 200 12.93 -0.74 -12.33
C ASN A 200 13.13 -1.79 -11.23
N HIS A 201 12.34 -1.73 -10.16
CA HIS A 201 12.36 -2.73 -9.09
C HIS A 201 11.77 -4.08 -9.51
N LEU A 202 10.84 -4.11 -10.46
CA LEU A 202 10.42 -5.37 -11.09
C LEU A 202 11.57 -6.01 -11.85
N LYS A 203 12.36 -5.22 -12.59
CA LYS A 203 13.50 -5.71 -13.38
C LYS A 203 14.73 -6.05 -12.52
N ASP A 204 14.95 -5.34 -11.43
CA ASP A 204 16.01 -5.57 -10.46
C ASP A 204 15.54 -5.28 -9.02
N PRO A 205 14.91 -6.26 -8.33
CA PRO A 205 14.40 -6.04 -6.98
C PRO A 205 15.52 -5.88 -5.94
N PHE A 206 16.78 -6.15 -6.29
CA PHE A 206 17.90 -6.07 -5.35
C PHE A 206 18.45 -4.65 -5.19
N GLN A 207 17.95 -3.69 -5.97
CA GLN A 207 18.25 -2.25 -5.81
C GLN A 207 17.32 -1.56 -4.80
N LEU A 208 16.23 -2.22 -4.41
CA LEU A 208 15.25 -1.66 -3.51
C LEU A 208 15.76 -1.69 -2.06
N GLU A 209 15.80 -0.52 -1.43
CA GLU A 209 16.08 -0.36 0.00
C GLU A 209 14.84 0.21 0.70
N ALA A 210 14.59 -0.26 1.92
CA ALA A 210 13.48 0.20 2.75
C ALA A 210 13.97 0.69 4.12
N PRO A 211 13.45 1.82 4.64
CA PRO A 211 12.42 2.67 4.05
C PRO A 211 12.93 3.47 2.82
N GLY A 212 12.07 3.65 1.81
CA GLY A 212 12.46 4.28 0.55
C GLY A 212 11.26 4.61 -0.34
N HIS A 213 11.49 4.77 -1.65
CA HIS A 213 10.45 4.96 -2.65
C HIS A 213 10.55 3.87 -3.72
N PHE A 214 9.41 3.49 -4.30
CA PHE A 214 9.39 2.62 -5.47
C PHE A 214 9.57 3.36 -6.80
N MET A 215 9.49 4.69 -6.76
CA MET A 215 9.83 5.56 -7.88
C MET A 215 11.31 5.93 -7.80
N ASP A 216 12.00 5.90 -8.94
CA ASP A 216 13.41 6.32 -8.99
C ASP A 216 13.56 7.82 -8.70
N GLU A 217 12.62 8.62 -9.20
CA GLU A 217 12.56 10.07 -9.04
C GLU A 217 11.18 10.46 -8.50
N PRO A 218 10.92 10.24 -7.19
CA PRO A 218 9.64 10.65 -6.59
C PRO A 218 9.52 12.18 -6.66
N ASP A 219 8.35 12.66 -7.03
CA ASP A 219 8.08 14.09 -6.99
C ASP A 219 7.96 14.59 -5.54
N GLU A 220 7.94 15.90 -5.39
CA GLU A 220 7.87 16.57 -4.09
C GLU A 220 6.63 16.17 -3.28
N ASN A 221 5.51 15.91 -3.94
CA ASN A 221 4.28 15.49 -3.29
C ASN A 221 4.45 14.08 -2.71
N SER A 222 4.98 13.15 -3.50
CA SER A 222 5.26 11.77 -3.11
C SER A 222 6.23 11.73 -1.93
N MET A 223 7.32 12.50 -1.99
CA MET A 223 8.28 12.62 -0.89
C MET A 223 7.62 13.16 0.39
N THR A 224 6.77 14.18 0.26
CA THR A 224 6.06 14.79 1.40
C THR A 224 5.07 13.81 2.02
N MET A 225 4.31 13.06 1.20
CA MET A 225 3.37 12.04 1.66
C MET A 225 4.12 10.89 2.37
N CYS A 226 5.18 10.35 1.78
CA CYS A 226 5.98 9.28 2.37
C CYS A 226 6.61 9.69 3.71
N CYS A 227 7.12 10.92 3.80
CA CYS A 227 7.62 11.48 5.05
C CYS A 227 6.49 11.63 6.09
N THR A 228 5.32 12.10 5.66
CA THR A 228 4.18 12.30 6.56
C THR A 228 3.74 11.00 7.19
N PHE A 229 3.58 9.94 6.39
CA PHE A 229 3.29 8.60 6.92
C PHE A 229 4.36 8.10 7.87
N LEU A 230 5.64 8.29 7.53
CA LEU A 230 6.72 7.85 8.41
C LEU A 230 6.67 8.52 9.79
N GLU A 231 6.35 9.82 9.85
CA GLU A 231 6.24 10.53 11.12
C GLU A 231 4.99 10.14 11.90
N ILE A 232 3.87 9.84 11.21
CA ILE A 232 2.70 9.22 11.82
C ILE A 232 3.07 7.86 12.39
N GLU A 233 3.75 7.01 11.61
CA GLU A 233 4.12 5.67 12.03
C GLU A 233 5.01 5.66 13.27
N LYS A 234 5.99 6.57 13.31
CA LYS A 234 6.88 6.75 14.46
C LYS A 234 6.12 7.21 15.70
N ALA A 235 5.23 8.20 15.55
CA ALA A 235 4.47 8.69 16.70
C ALA A 235 3.65 7.58 17.34
N TYR A 236 3.01 6.75 16.54
CA TYR A 236 2.28 5.62 17.06
C TYR A 236 3.13 4.52 17.71
N ALA A 237 4.39 4.34 17.30
CA ALA A 237 5.30 3.47 18.04
C ALA A 237 5.70 4.05 19.41
N GLU A 238 5.48 5.36 19.62
CA GLU A 238 5.89 6.08 20.83
C GLU A 238 4.74 6.36 21.80
N PHE A 239 3.49 6.48 21.33
CA PHE A 239 2.34 6.82 22.18
C PHE A 239 1.32 5.67 22.25
N ASP A 240 0.91 5.32 23.47
CA ASP A 240 -0.06 4.25 23.75
C ASP A 240 -1.49 4.60 23.27
N ASP A 241 -1.90 5.87 23.34
CA ASP A 241 -3.21 6.30 22.83
C ASP A 241 -3.11 6.59 21.32
N PRO A 242 -3.81 5.83 20.45
CA PRO A 242 -3.78 6.05 19.01
C PRO A 242 -4.25 7.46 18.61
N LYS A 243 -5.13 8.09 19.40
CA LYS A 243 -5.58 9.48 19.17
C LYS A 243 -4.45 10.47 19.41
N VAL A 244 -3.63 10.23 20.43
CA VAL A 244 -2.47 11.08 20.72
C VAL A 244 -1.41 10.85 19.65
N ALA A 245 -1.16 9.58 19.30
CA ALA A 245 -0.22 9.21 18.27
C ALA A 245 -0.49 9.86 16.91
N ILE A 246 -1.74 9.84 16.43
CA ILE A 246 -2.06 10.51 15.15
C ILE A 246 -1.83 12.00 15.21
N ILE A 247 -2.24 12.64 16.31
CA ILE A 247 -2.11 14.08 16.47
C ILE A 247 -0.63 14.46 16.49
N GLU A 248 0.18 13.76 17.29
CA GLU A 248 1.62 14.01 17.38
C GLU A 248 2.34 13.64 16.08
N GLY A 249 1.91 12.60 15.39
CA GLY A 249 2.38 12.22 14.07
C GLY A 249 2.14 13.30 13.02
N ILE A 250 0.91 13.81 12.94
CA ILE A 250 0.53 14.90 12.04
C ILE A 250 1.27 16.19 12.37
N LYS A 251 1.45 16.52 13.66
CA LYS A 251 2.27 17.68 14.09
C LYS A 251 3.74 17.53 13.66
N ARG A 252 4.33 16.35 13.87
CA ARG A 252 5.71 16.04 13.45
C ARG A 252 5.85 16.10 11.94
N ALA A 253 4.89 15.54 11.20
CA ALA A 253 4.86 15.59 9.74
C ALA A 253 4.79 17.05 9.24
N PHE A 254 3.92 17.87 9.82
CA PHE A 254 3.86 19.30 9.49
C PHE A 254 5.21 20.00 9.76
N ALA A 255 5.84 19.74 10.91
CA ALA A 255 7.10 20.38 11.26
C ALA A 255 8.29 19.89 10.42
N LYS A 256 8.37 18.60 10.11
CA LYS A 256 9.56 17.96 9.51
C LYS A 256 9.44 17.72 8.00
N CYS A 257 8.24 17.41 7.51
CA CYS A 257 8.01 17.07 6.10
C CYS A 257 7.62 18.31 5.30
N VAL A 258 6.69 19.12 5.83
CA VAL A 258 6.31 20.40 5.22
C VAL A 258 7.33 21.49 5.59
N GLY A 259 7.59 21.69 6.88
CA GLY A 259 8.50 22.73 7.37
C GLY A 259 7.89 24.15 7.30
N LEU A 260 8.31 25.02 8.22
CA LEU A 260 7.75 26.37 8.39
C LEU A 260 7.93 27.30 7.16
N LEU A 261 8.86 26.99 6.26
CA LEU A 261 9.25 27.84 5.13
C LEU A 261 8.93 27.23 3.75
N ALA A 262 8.45 25.98 3.68
CA ALA A 262 8.20 25.27 2.42
C ALA A 262 6.69 25.05 2.18
N LEU A 263 5.98 26.18 2.07
CA LEU A 263 4.54 26.26 1.87
C LEU A 263 4.02 25.49 0.64
N TYR A 264 4.86 25.25 -0.36
CA TYR A 264 4.50 24.48 -1.55
C TYR A 264 4.22 23.00 -1.24
N ARG A 265 4.81 22.43 -0.18
CA ARG A 265 4.58 21.04 0.28
C ARG A 265 3.25 20.87 1.01
N LEU A 266 2.65 21.98 1.43
CA LEU A 266 1.42 21.96 2.21
C LEU A 266 0.24 21.36 1.43
N ASN A 267 0.21 21.53 0.11
CA ASN A 267 -0.85 20.97 -0.72
C ASN A 267 -0.89 19.44 -0.64
N ALA A 268 0.27 18.77 -0.74
CA ALA A 268 0.34 17.31 -0.62
C ALA A 268 -0.08 16.82 0.77
N PHE A 269 0.27 17.58 1.82
CA PHE A 269 -0.14 17.28 3.19
C PHE A 269 -1.65 17.43 3.40
N ILE A 270 -2.27 18.49 2.87
CA ILE A 270 -3.73 18.69 2.93
C ILE A 270 -4.46 17.65 2.10
N GLN A 271 -3.95 17.35 0.90
CA GLN A 271 -4.48 16.30 0.04
C GLN A 271 -4.50 14.98 0.81
N LEU A 272 -3.37 14.59 1.40
CA LEU A 272 -3.29 13.38 2.21
C LEU A 272 -4.31 13.40 3.35
N LEU A 273 -4.39 14.49 4.13
CA LEU A 273 -5.39 14.59 5.19
C LEU A 273 -6.83 14.48 4.65
N GLY A 274 -7.09 14.98 3.44
CA GLY A 274 -8.36 14.86 2.73
C GLY A 274 -8.68 13.41 2.38
N GLU A 275 -7.73 12.71 1.77
CA GLU A 275 -7.86 11.29 1.44
C GLU A 275 -8.05 10.45 2.71
N MET A 276 -7.31 10.76 3.79
CA MET A 276 -7.47 10.14 5.10
C MET A 276 -8.87 10.39 5.68
N ASN A 277 -9.45 11.57 5.44
CA ASN A 277 -10.81 11.90 5.84
C ASN A 277 -11.85 11.12 5.03
N ASP A 278 -11.64 11.00 3.72
CA ASP A 278 -12.55 10.30 2.80
C ASP A 278 -12.66 8.81 3.12
N ILE A 279 -11.57 8.16 3.55
CA ILE A 279 -11.59 6.77 4.02
C ILE A 279 -12.01 6.64 5.49
N GLY A 280 -12.35 7.74 6.15
CA GLY A 280 -12.76 7.77 7.56
C GLY A 280 -11.62 7.47 8.54
N MET A 281 -10.37 7.69 8.17
CA MET A 281 -9.24 7.51 9.07
C MET A 281 -9.14 8.66 10.10
N VAL A 282 -9.39 9.88 9.65
CA VAL A 282 -9.53 11.09 10.48
C VAL A 282 -10.85 11.77 10.15
N ASN A 283 -11.31 12.72 10.98
CA ASN A 283 -12.50 13.53 10.69
C ASN A 283 -12.14 15.02 10.67
N ALA A 284 -11.30 15.45 9.75
CA ALA A 284 -10.81 16.83 9.73
C ALA A 284 -11.76 17.74 8.91
N PRO A 285 -12.08 18.96 9.37
CA PRO A 285 -12.82 19.94 8.58
C PRO A 285 -11.94 20.50 7.46
N ILE A 286 -11.76 19.74 6.39
CA ILE A 286 -10.89 20.07 5.27
C ILE A 286 -11.75 20.67 4.15
N SER A 287 -11.42 21.89 3.73
CA SER A 287 -11.93 22.49 2.50
C SER A 287 -10.81 22.52 1.48
N THR A 288 -10.99 21.86 0.34
CA THR A 288 -10.05 21.83 -0.79
C THR A 288 -10.00 23.15 -1.58
N THR A 289 -10.89 24.09 -1.27
CA THR A 289 -10.93 25.43 -1.87
C THR A 289 -10.03 26.41 -1.12
N GLY A 290 -8.81 26.60 -1.62
CA GLY A 290 -7.90 27.68 -1.20
C GLY A 290 -7.22 27.43 0.16
N VAL A 291 -5.90 27.22 0.13
CA VAL A 291 -5.10 26.94 1.33
C VAL A 291 -4.94 28.22 2.17
N ASN A 292 -5.73 28.35 3.23
CA ASN A 292 -5.56 29.41 4.22
C ASN A 292 -4.69 28.91 5.39
N PHE A 293 -3.47 29.44 5.50
CA PHE A 293 -2.51 29.13 6.56
C PHE A 293 -3.06 29.33 7.98
N THR A 294 -3.92 30.32 8.18
CA THR A 294 -4.54 30.60 9.48
C THR A 294 -5.52 29.50 9.85
N ASN A 295 -6.24 28.92 8.87
CA ASN A 295 -7.13 27.79 9.10
C ASN A 295 -6.37 26.51 9.44
N ILE A 296 -5.16 26.31 8.90
CA ILE A 296 -4.33 25.13 9.17
C ILE A 296 -3.62 25.25 10.51
N SER A 297 -3.12 26.44 10.84
CA SER A 297 -2.61 26.73 12.17
C SER A 297 -3.70 26.58 13.23
N ASN A 298 -4.93 27.04 12.95
CA ASN A 298 -6.08 26.78 13.82
C ASN A 298 -6.50 25.30 13.82
N LEU A 299 -6.44 24.56 12.70
CA LEU A 299 -6.67 23.10 12.66
C LEU A 299 -5.67 22.33 13.52
N LEU A 300 -4.40 22.73 13.49
CA LEU A 300 -3.32 22.12 14.29
C LEU A 300 -3.38 22.55 15.76
N ARG A 301 -3.80 23.81 16.04
CA ARG A 301 -3.89 24.41 17.39
C ARG A 301 -5.17 24.04 18.13
N ASP A 302 -6.30 24.06 17.44
CA ASP A 302 -7.64 23.76 17.97
C ASP A 302 -7.94 22.25 17.92
N GLY A 303 -6.97 21.45 17.45
CA GLY A 303 -6.96 19.98 17.51
C GLY A 303 -7.58 19.33 16.29
N LEU A 304 -6.73 18.82 15.40
CA LEU A 304 -7.12 17.88 14.35
C LEU A 304 -7.90 16.73 15.01
N VAL A 305 -9.15 16.63 14.59
CA VAL A 305 -10.31 15.98 15.20
C VAL A 305 -10.17 14.49 15.51
N SER A 306 -11.13 13.99 16.30
CA SER A 306 -11.43 12.59 16.63
C SER A 306 -11.21 11.59 15.48
N ILE A 307 -10.47 10.52 15.78
CA ILE A 307 -10.40 9.29 14.98
C ILE A 307 -11.81 8.68 14.83
N THR A 308 -12.24 8.31 13.63
CA THR A 308 -13.53 7.61 13.42
C THR A 308 -13.45 6.13 13.84
N LYS A 309 -14.56 5.38 13.86
CA LYS A 309 -14.52 3.93 14.15
C LYS A 309 -13.64 3.14 13.18
N VAL A 310 -13.65 3.51 11.89
CA VAL A 310 -12.85 2.88 10.84
C VAL A 310 -11.38 3.23 11.03
N GLY A 311 -11.06 4.51 11.23
CA GLY A 311 -9.71 4.96 11.58
C GLY A 311 -9.19 4.31 12.86
N LYS A 312 -10.02 4.15 13.89
CA LYS A 312 -9.58 3.54 15.15
C LYS A 312 -9.21 2.08 14.93
N ALA A 313 -10.05 1.30 14.25
CA ALA A 313 -9.73 -0.08 13.90
C ALA A 313 -8.53 -0.19 12.95
N PHE A 314 -8.34 0.81 12.09
CA PHE A 314 -7.17 0.93 11.25
C PHE A 314 -5.89 1.09 12.12
N PHE A 315 -5.88 2.03 13.05
CA PHE A 315 -4.68 2.33 13.83
C PHE A 315 -4.42 1.37 14.99
N ASP A 316 -5.45 0.89 15.68
CA ASP A 316 -5.30 -0.16 16.69
C ASP A 316 -4.59 -1.38 16.06
N GLY A 317 -4.94 -1.75 14.83
CA GLY A 317 -4.32 -2.85 14.10
C GLY A 317 -2.82 -2.66 13.77
N LEU A 318 -2.33 -1.43 13.73
CA LEU A 318 -0.91 -1.11 13.50
C LEU A 318 -0.07 -1.19 14.79
N TYR A 319 -0.66 -0.91 15.97
CA TYR A 319 0.10 -0.63 17.21
C TYR A 319 -0.24 -1.49 18.42
N THR A 320 -1.39 -2.16 18.48
CA THR A 320 -1.67 -3.09 19.58
C THR A 320 -0.83 -4.38 19.52
N GLY A 321 0.14 -4.45 18.61
CA GLY A 321 1.18 -5.46 18.57
C GLY A 321 2.23 -5.38 19.69
N SER A 322 2.21 -4.33 20.52
CA SER A 322 3.22 -4.13 21.59
C SER A 322 2.66 -3.87 22.99
N ALA A 323 1.33 -3.86 23.19
CA ALA A 323 0.73 -3.54 24.48
C ALA A 323 0.07 -4.75 25.14
N ASN A 324 0.88 -5.58 25.79
CA ASN A 324 0.49 -6.18 27.06
C ASN A 324 1.73 -6.21 27.96
N LYS A 325 1.90 -5.12 28.71
CA LYS A 325 2.77 -5.09 29.88
C LYS A 325 2.23 -6.07 30.91
N ASN A 326 3.19 -6.73 31.55
CA ASN A 326 3.02 -7.50 32.77
C ASN A 326 2.12 -6.75 33.77
N GLU A 327 1.06 -7.41 34.19
CA GLU A 327 0.50 -7.24 35.51
C GLU A 327 0.66 -8.60 36.20
N ASP A 328 1.63 -8.66 37.11
CA ASP A 328 1.59 -9.56 38.26
C ASP A 328 0.60 -9.00 39.29
#